data_AF-A0A3B9FSS4-F1
#
_entry.id   AF-A0A3B9FSS4-F1
#
_cell.length_a   1.000
_cell.length_b   1.000
_cell.length_c   1.000
_cell.angle_alpha   90.00
_cell.angle_beta   90.00
_cell.angle_gamma   90.00
#
_symmetry.space_group_name_H-M   'P 1'
#
loop_
_entity.id
_entity.type
_entity.pdbx_description
1 polymer ?
#
loop_
_entity_poly.entity_id
_entity_poly.type
_entity_poly.pdbx_seq_one_letter_code
_entity_poly.pdbx_strand_id
1 'polypeptide(L)'
;MKNLIQLICMAFLAAVINPASAQNIFPDSGFVGIGTTTPELLLDINSPDGHASIGLGTSTIYNGPAGIGFGEGVLTSNLDGDYNTAIGWLVLTDNLIGSYNTAIGAEAMRYNKSGSQNVAVGYLSLKYNYFGESNVAIGNYSLFSNKSGDNNVSIGSNAMLSNKIGNENTAIGSSAMSDNTKGNENTAIGRASLSNNTLGNSNTAIGALALNVNKTGNYNIGIGYNATTTGNDFENSIAVGYIAVVDASNKVLIGNSSVSSIGGEVDWTVYSDARIKEQVEENVPGLDFINQLRPVTYHYNITTQNQLMGRVDTATWTGKYDIEEQAFSGFIAQEVAAAAEDLGYEFSGVDASGRLLGLRYATFVVPLVKAVQELDAENTNLEDRISRLEALLGQQGIQMNESTTDEVQRIFVASNQTQATLSQNRPNPFTGSTSIRYFVPETAEQAIIKIADAAGVSLFMADVKLGNGVLEVDATQLAAGTYSYTLLVDGKVVDTKLMVIQ
;
A
#
# COMPACT_ATOMS: atom_id res chain seq x y z
N MET A 1 11.45 78.27 47.75
CA MET A 1 11.65 77.16 48.71
C MET A 1 10.57 77.05 49.78
N LYS A 2 10.01 78.14 50.36
CA LYS A 2 8.93 78.04 51.36
C LYS A 2 7.57 77.51 50.83
N ASN A 3 7.22 77.75 49.57
CA ASN A 3 5.93 77.28 49.02
C ASN A 3 5.94 75.81 48.53
N LEU A 4 7.11 75.22 48.28
CA LEU A 4 7.22 73.82 47.82
C LEU A 4 7.21 72.83 48.99
N ILE A 5 7.79 73.23 50.13
CA ILE A 5 7.76 72.43 51.37
C ILE A 5 6.35 72.41 51.98
N GLN A 6 5.58 73.49 51.84
CA GLN A 6 4.21 73.57 52.36
C GLN A 6 3.22 72.70 51.54
N LEU A 7 3.46 72.53 50.24
CA LEU A 7 2.66 71.65 49.37
C LEU A 7 3.00 70.16 49.60
N ILE A 8 4.28 69.85 49.84
CA ILE A 8 4.74 68.48 50.14
C ILE A 8 4.31 68.04 51.55
N CYS A 9 4.33 68.95 52.55
CA CYS A 9 3.87 68.62 53.90
C CYS A 9 2.34 68.51 54.01
N MET A 10 1.55 69.25 53.22
CA MET A 10 0.08 69.06 53.19
C MET A 10 -0.33 67.75 52.52
N ALA A 11 0.39 67.33 51.47
CA ALA A 11 0.13 66.04 50.82
C ALA A 11 0.48 64.85 51.73
N PHE A 12 1.55 64.95 52.53
CA PHE A 12 1.91 63.90 53.47
C PHE A 12 1.04 63.85 54.73
N LEU A 13 0.54 65.01 55.22
CA LEU A 13 -0.33 65.05 56.40
C LEU A 13 -1.76 64.59 56.12
N ALA A 14 -2.25 64.76 54.88
CA ALA A 14 -3.53 64.20 54.44
C ALA A 14 -3.53 62.66 54.35
N ALA A 15 -2.35 62.04 54.22
CA ALA A 15 -2.19 60.59 54.14
C ALA A 15 -2.15 59.89 55.51
N VAL A 16 -1.97 60.60 56.63
CA VAL A 16 -1.68 59.98 57.94
C VAL A 16 -2.76 60.24 59.02
N ILE A 17 -3.70 61.18 58.85
CA ILE A 17 -4.65 61.56 59.94
C ILE A 17 -6.11 61.14 59.68
N ASN A 18 -6.42 60.48 58.57
CA ASN A 18 -7.80 60.01 58.33
C ASN A 18 -7.82 58.54 57.91
N PRO A 19 -8.18 57.60 58.81
CA PRO A 19 -8.31 56.19 58.45
C PRO A 19 -9.48 55.95 57.48
N ALA A 20 -10.29 56.97 57.15
CA ALA A 20 -11.28 56.93 56.07
C ALA A 20 -10.76 57.45 54.71
N SER A 21 -9.49 57.86 54.60
CA SER A 21 -8.87 58.26 53.33
C SER A 21 -7.53 57.59 53.04
N ALA A 22 -7.16 56.55 53.80
CA ALA A 22 -6.33 55.50 53.20
C ALA A 22 -7.19 54.87 52.11
N GLN A 23 -7.01 55.30 50.85
CA GLN A 23 -7.66 54.64 49.73
C GLN A 23 -7.22 53.18 49.75
N ASN A 24 -8.10 52.35 50.28
CA ASN A 24 -8.12 50.94 50.04
C ASN A 24 -8.11 50.80 48.50
N ILE A 25 -7.02 50.31 47.93
CA ILE A 25 -6.91 50.04 46.48
C ILE A 25 -7.99 49.02 46.05
N PHE A 26 -8.60 48.33 47.02
CA PHE A 26 -9.75 47.46 46.89
C PHE A 26 -10.96 48.12 47.58
N PRO A 27 -11.99 48.57 46.86
CA PRO A 27 -13.20 49.10 47.49
C PRO A 27 -13.95 47.99 48.26
N ASP A 28 -14.71 48.37 49.29
CA ASP A 28 -15.47 47.43 50.15
C ASP A 28 -16.52 46.61 49.38
N SER A 29 -16.82 46.98 48.13
CA SER A 29 -17.69 46.23 47.21
C SER A 29 -17.05 44.94 46.69
N GLY A 30 -15.71 44.79 46.77
CA GLY A 30 -14.95 43.67 46.22
C GLY A 30 -14.64 43.75 44.72
N PHE A 31 -15.15 44.76 44.01
CA PHE A 31 -14.94 44.97 42.58
C PHE A 31 -13.76 45.91 42.32
N VAL A 32 -12.76 45.47 41.55
CA VAL A 32 -11.58 46.26 41.18
C VAL A 32 -11.66 46.62 39.71
N GLY A 33 -11.77 47.91 39.40
CA GLY A 33 -11.71 48.42 38.03
C GLY A 33 -10.33 49.00 37.70
N ILE A 34 -9.73 48.59 36.60
CA ILE A 34 -8.54 49.22 36.00
C ILE A 34 -8.97 49.77 34.63
N GLY A 35 -8.92 51.08 34.44
CA GLY A 35 -9.38 51.73 33.20
C GLY A 35 -10.91 51.85 33.03
N THR A 36 -11.69 51.39 34.00
CA THR A 36 -13.15 51.60 34.11
C THR A 36 -13.51 52.14 35.50
N THR A 37 -14.51 53.03 35.55
CA THR A 37 -15.07 53.54 36.81
C THR A 37 -16.34 52.80 37.26
N THR A 38 -16.84 51.89 36.44
CA THR A 38 -18.05 51.09 36.69
C THR A 38 -17.73 49.61 36.41
N PRO A 39 -16.94 48.95 37.26
CA PRO A 39 -16.56 47.55 37.04
C PRO A 39 -17.80 46.64 37.14
N GLU A 40 -18.04 45.83 36.12
CA GLU A 40 -19.15 44.84 36.11
C GLU A 40 -18.72 43.47 36.68
N LEU A 41 -17.42 43.26 36.87
CA LEU A 41 -16.79 42.04 37.38
C LEU A 41 -15.85 42.33 38.57
N LEU A 42 -15.60 41.33 39.42
CA LEU A 42 -14.71 41.43 40.59
C LEU A 42 -13.31 41.99 40.25
N LEU A 43 -12.80 41.71 39.05
CA LEU A 43 -11.67 42.39 38.43
C LEU A 43 -12.05 42.72 36.98
N ASP A 44 -12.22 44.01 36.69
CA ASP A 44 -12.59 44.53 35.38
C ASP A 44 -11.46 45.41 34.85
N ILE A 45 -10.78 44.93 33.81
CA ILE A 45 -9.70 45.68 33.15
C ILE A 45 -10.27 46.14 31.81
N ASN A 46 -10.64 47.42 31.74
CA ASN A 46 -11.12 48.05 30.53
C ASN A 46 -9.98 48.84 29.89
N SER A 47 -9.50 48.35 28.75
CA SER A 47 -8.54 49.06 27.91
C SER A 47 -9.27 49.61 26.69
N PRO A 48 -9.26 50.95 26.47
CA PRO A 48 -9.86 51.57 25.28
C PRO A 48 -9.38 50.96 23.95
N ASP A 49 -8.16 50.44 23.95
CA ASP A 49 -7.51 49.85 22.78
C ASP A 49 -7.61 48.30 22.74
N GLY A 50 -8.38 47.68 23.65
CA GLY A 50 -8.66 46.23 23.66
C GLY A 50 -7.61 45.33 24.33
N HIS A 51 -6.65 45.88 25.07
CA HIS A 51 -5.57 45.12 25.73
C HIS A 51 -5.95 44.58 27.12
N ALA A 52 -5.47 43.40 27.46
CA ALA A 52 -5.39 42.94 28.84
C ALA A 52 -4.08 42.15 29.04
N SER A 53 -3.17 42.70 29.86
CA SER A 53 -1.97 41.98 30.29
C SER A 53 -1.99 41.84 31.81
N ILE A 54 -1.71 40.63 32.30
CA ILE A 54 -1.51 40.39 33.73
C ILE A 54 -0.07 39.91 33.89
N GLY A 55 0.79 40.87 34.24
CA GLY A 55 2.18 40.59 34.55
C GLY A 55 2.34 39.99 35.94
N LEU A 56 3.06 38.87 36.02
CA LEU A 56 3.52 38.31 37.29
C LEU A 56 5.05 38.47 37.31
N GLY A 57 5.57 39.51 38.00
CA GLY A 57 7.01 39.79 38.09
C GLY A 57 7.41 41.22 37.69
N THR A 58 8.72 41.51 37.67
CA THR A 58 9.28 42.87 37.52
C THR A 58 9.46 43.34 36.07
N SER A 59 9.11 42.53 35.06
CA SER A 59 9.57 42.72 33.67
C SER A 59 8.49 42.62 32.58
N THR A 60 7.20 42.81 32.89
CA THR A 60 6.17 42.96 31.85
C THR A 60 6.05 44.41 31.43
N ILE A 61 6.82 44.81 30.42
CA ILE A 61 6.67 46.11 29.75
C ILE A 61 6.13 45.81 28.35
N TYR A 62 4.82 45.99 28.19
CA TYR A 62 4.13 45.90 26.91
C TYR A 62 4.19 47.26 26.22
N ASN A 63 4.75 47.32 25.01
CA ASN A 63 4.87 48.55 24.22
C ASN A 63 4.40 48.37 22.75
N GLY A 64 3.62 47.32 22.45
CA GLY A 64 3.09 47.05 21.11
C GLY A 64 1.56 46.96 21.07
N PRO A 65 0.92 46.96 19.88
CA PRO A 65 -0.53 46.97 19.73
C PRO A 65 -1.19 45.56 19.97
N ALA A 66 -2.54 45.48 19.99
CA ALA A 66 -3.46 44.48 20.59
C ALA A 66 -2.89 43.09 20.99
N GLY A 67 -3.10 42.59 22.23
CA GLY A 67 -2.58 41.27 22.63
C GLY A 67 -2.89 40.84 24.07
N ILE A 68 -2.70 39.56 24.37
CA ILE A 68 -2.91 38.93 25.69
C ILE A 68 -1.58 38.38 26.20
N GLY A 69 -1.14 38.85 27.37
CA GLY A 69 0.11 38.41 28.01
C GLY A 69 -0.10 37.97 29.45
N PHE A 70 0.33 36.74 29.77
CA PHE A 70 0.31 36.19 31.12
C PHE A 70 1.65 35.52 31.48
N GLY A 71 2.31 36.03 32.52
CA GLY A 71 3.57 35.49 33.02
C GLY A 71 4.77 36.42 32.83
N GLU A 72 5.95 35.95 33.20
CA GLU A 72 7.16 36.78 33.26
C GLU A 72 7.87 36.86 31.90
N GLY A 73 8.21 38.09 31.48
CA GLY A 73 9.01 38.35 30.28
C GLY A 73 8.28 37.99 28.99
N VAL A 74 6.95 38.08 28.96
CA VAL A 74 6.15 37.89 27.76
C VAL A 74 6.08 39.18 26.92
N LEU A 75 6.13 39.07 25.59
CA LEU A 75 5.94 40.18 24.63
C LEU A 75 6.87 41.40 24.80
N THR A 76 8.08 41.22 25.36
CA THR A 76 8.95 42.34 25.78
C THR A 76 9.53 43.19 24.64
N SER A 77 9.64 42.66 23.42
CA SER A 77 10.14 43.40 22.24
C SER A 77 9.11 43.55 21.12
N ASN A 78 7.82 43.29 21.40
CA ASN A 78 6.73 43.45 20.44
C ASN A 78 6.56 44.93 20.07
N LEU A 79 7.00 45.30 18.86
CA LEU A 79 6.95 46.67 18.35
C LEU A 79 5.58 46.96 17.74
N ASP A 80 5.22 46.26 16.65
CA ASP A 80 4.01 46.52 15.86
C ASP A 80 3.14 45.26 15.64
N GLY A 81 3.46 44.14 16.29
CA GLY A 81 2.72 42.88 16.13
C GLY A 81 1.40 42.86 16.91
N ASP A 82 0.29 42.60 16.21
CA ASP A 82 -1.06 42.61 16.76
C ASP A 82 -1.65 41.22 16.99
N TYR A 83 -2.65 41.13 17.87
CA TYR A 83 -3.45 39.95 18.20
C TYR A 83 -2.64 38.72 18.62
N ASN A 84 -1.55 38.94 19.38
CA ASN A 84 -0.72 37.87 19.92
C ASN A 84 -1.21 37.41 21.31
N THR A 85 -1.25 36.10 21.55
CA THR A 85 -1.49 35.49 22.86
C THR A 85 -0.19 34.85 23.38
N ALA A 86 0.31 35.29 24.52
CA ALA A 86 1.56 34.83 25.13
C ALA A 86 1.33 34.40 26.59
N ILE A 87 1.54 33.12 26.91
CA ILE A 87 1.33 32.59 28.26
C ILE A 87 2.54 31.74 28.69
N GLY A 88 3.26 32.16 29.73
CA GLY A 88 4.38 31.41 30.31
C GLY A 88 5.56 32.28 30.71
N TRP A 89 6.77 31.73 30.60
CA TRP A 89 8.03 32.41 30.90
C TRP A 89 8.80 32.64 29.61
N LEU A 90 9.22 33.88 29.34
CA LEU A 90 9.99 34.28 28.14
C LEU A 90 9.33 33.88 26.81
N VAL A 91 8.04 34.18 26.67
CA VAL A 91 7.24 33.86 25.49
C VAL A 91 7.18 35.06 24.56
N LEU A 92 7.45 34.86 23.26
CA LEU A 92 7.45 35.94 22.25
C LEU A 92 8.32 37.16 22.64
N THR A 93 9.50 36.95 23.24
CA THR A 93 10.33 38.06 23.75
C THR A 93 10.93 38.91 22.67
N ASP A 94 11.19 38.34 21.48
CA ASP A 94 11.88 39.01 20.38
C ASP A 94 10.97 39.23 19.15
N ASN A 95 9.65 39.03 19.31
CA ASN A 95 8.67 39.31 18.26
C ASN A 95 8.74 40.80 17.93
N LEU A 96 9.13 41.18 16.72
CA LEU A 96 9.23 42.59 16.32
C LEU A 96 7.89 43.06 15.75
N ILE A 97 7.40 42.38 14.71
CA ILE A 97 6.22 42.81 13.93
C ILE A 97 5.23 41.68 13.64
N GLY A 98 5.46 40.47 14.15
CA GLY A 98 4.61 39.31 13.85
C GLY A 98 3.25 39.41 14.55
N SER A 99 2.19 39.07 13.84
CA SER A 99 0.80 39.19 14.32
C SER A 99 0.08 37.85 14.36
N TYR A 100 -1.02 37.77 15.10
CA TYR A 100 -1.91 36.60 15.17
C TYR A 100 -1.25 35.31 15.68
N ASN A 101 -0.24 35.43 16.55
CA ASN A 101 0.44 34.26 17.10
C ASN A 101 -0.17 33.83 18.45
N THR A 102 -0.27 32.52 18.68
CA THR A 102 -0.65 31.94 19.98
C THR A 102 0.51 31.12 20.52
N ALA A 103 1.16 31.58 21.59
CA ALA A 103 2.30 30.94 22.21
C ALA A 103 2.03 30.65 23.70
N ILE A 104 2.10 29.37 24.09
CA ILE A 104 1.82 28.89 25.45
C ILE A 104 2.90 27.91 25.88
N GLY A 105 3.59 28.19 26.99
CA GLY A 105 4.66 27.36 27.54
C GLY A 105 5.99 28.11 27.61
N ALA A 106 6.87 27.68 28.52
CA ALA A 106 8.14 28.36 28.72
C ALA A 106 9.00 28.37 27.44
N GLU A 107 9.44 29.57 27.06
CA GLU A 107 10.21 29.88 25.86
C GLU A 107 9.55 29.51 24.53
N ALA A 108 8.23 29.30 24.49
CA ALA A 108 7.49 29.13 23.24
C ALA A 108 7.62 30.38 22.36
N MET A 109 7.99 30.21 21.09
CA MET A 109 8.21 31.31 20.13
C MET A 109 9.13 32.44 20.61
N ARG A 110 10.06 32.18 21.54
CA ARG A 110 10.91 33.21 22.15
C ARG A 110 11.60 34.11 21.12
N TYR A 111 12.17 33.50 20.07
CA TYR A 111 12.94 34.19 19.03
C TYR A 111 12.15 34.40 17.73
N ASN A 112 10.82 34.49 17.81
CA ASN A 112 10.02 34.91 16.65
C ASN A 112 10.40 36.34 16.25
N LYS A 113 10.68 36.69 14.99
CA LYS A 113 10.98 38.09 14.61
C LYS A 113 9.81 38.76 13.89
N SER A 114 9.36 38.20 12.78
CA SER A 114 8.23 38.73 12.01
C SER A 114 7.19 37.67 11.63
N GLY A 115 7.42 36.41 12.00
CA GLY A 115 6.50 35.31 11.71
C GLY A 115 5.11 35.58 12.29
N SER A 116 4.08 35.35 11.47
CA SER A 116 2.68 35.61 11.81
C SER A 116 1.83 34.34 11.71
N GLN A 117 0.66 34.35 12.36
CA GLN A 117 -0.33 33.26 12.27
C GLN A 117 0.16 31.90 12.79
N ASN A 118 1.11 31.90 13.74
CA ASN A 118 1.66 30.66 14.28
C ASN A 118 0.98 30.25 15.60
N VAL A 119 0.87 28.94 15.84
CA VAL A 119 0.44 28.35 17.10
C VAL A 119 1.60 27.56 17.69
N ALA A 120 2.04 27.87 18.91
CA ALA A 120 3.10 27.17 19.62
C ALA A 120 2.66 26.82 21.05
N VAL A 121 2.47 25.54 21.34
CA VAL A 121 2.04 25.07 22.66
C VAL A 121 3.01 24.02 23.18
N GLY A 122 3.77 24.33 24.22
CA GLY A 122 4.74 23.44 24.86
C GLY A 122 6.07 24.11 25.15
N TYR A 123 6.88 23.47 26.02
CA TYR A 123 8.23 23.95 26.33
C TYR A 123 9.10 24.00 25.07
N LEU A 124 9.67 25.18 24.80
CA LEU A 124 10.51 25.48 23.63
C LEU A 124 9.85 25.17 22.27
N SER A 125 8.52 25.12 22.21
CA SER A 125 7.82 24.92 20.94
C SER A 125 8.04 26.12 20.02
N LEU A 126 8.42 25.85 18.77
CA LEU A 126 8.66 26.86 17.74
C LEU A 126 9.66 27.98 18.14
N LYS A 127 10.65 27.65 18.99
CA LYS A 127 11.52 28.65 19.63
C LYS A 127 12.23 29.59 18.66
N TYR A 128 12.81 29.07 17.58
CA TYR A 128 13.71 29.80 16.67
C TYR A 128 13.05 30.37 15.39
N ASN A 129 11.73 30.57 15.39
CA ASN A 129 10.93 31.01 14.23
C ASN A 129 11.16 32.43 13.74
N TYR A 130 12.28 32.72 13.08
CA TYR A 130 12.60 34.11 12.69
C TYR A 130 11.52 34.73 11.78
N PHE A 131 11.12 34.04 10.72
CA PHE A 131 10.24 34.60 9.70
C PHE A 131 9.06 33.69 9.32
N GLY A 132 9.01 32.45 9.82
CA GLY A 132 8.03 31.46 9.37
C GLY A 132 6.58 31.83 9.72
N GLU A 133 5.67 31.52 8.82
CA GLU A 133 4.25 31.88 8.94
C GLU A 133 3.34 30.65 8.91
N SER A 134 2.16 30.78 9.52
CA SER A 134 1.10 29.76 9.47
C SER A 134 1.52 28.36 9.96
N ASN A 135 2.42 28.29 10.95
CA ASN A 135 2.87 27.02 11.52
C ASN A 135 2.08 26.63 12.77
N VAL A 136 1.83 25.33 12.96
CA VAL A 136 1.28 24.73 14.19
C VAL A 136 2.35 23.86 14.84
N ALA A 137 2.72 24.17 16.07
CA ALA A 137 3.74 23.46 16.83
C ALA A 137 3.23 23.12 18.25
N ILE A 138 2.79 21.88 18.45
CA ILE A 138 2.24 21.43 19.73
C ILE A 138 3.11 20.28 20.28
N GLY A 139 3.79 20.52 21.40
CA GLY A 139 4.65 19.53 22.05
C GLY A 139 5.98 20.12 22.51
N ASN A 140 6.67 19.35 23.36
CA ASN A 140 8.01 19.67 23.84
C ASN A 140 9.02 19.65 22.68
N TYR A 141 9.70 20.78 22.43
CA TYR A 141 10.60 20.98 21.28
C TYR A 141 9.96 20.74 19.90
N SER A 142 8.63 20.86 19.79
CA SER A 142 7.97 20.77 18.48
C SER A 142 8.41 21.92 17.58
N LEU A 143 8.84 21.61 16.34
CA LEU A 143 9.27 22.58 15.33
C LEU A 143 10.34 23.58 15.82
N PHE A 144 11.21 23.14 16.73
CA PHE A 144 12.14 23.99 17.50
C PHE A 144 13.05 24.90 16.66
N SER A 145 13.61 24.39 15.56
CA SER A 145 14.66 25.06 14.78
C SER A 145 14.16 25.84 13.57
N ASN A 146 12.84 25.96 13.36
CA ASN A 146 12.27 26.57 12.16
C ASN A 146 12.75 28.00 12.02
N LYS A 147 13.41 28.39 10.93
CA LYS A 147 13.89 29.78 10.73
C LYS A 147 12.93 30.57 9.85
N SER A 148 12.48 29.97 8.76
CA SER A 148 11.61 30.62 7.76
C SER A 148 10.74 29.60 7.01
N GLY A 149 10.48 28.45 7.61
CA GLY A 149 9.58 27.46 7.02
C GLY A 149 8.13 27.83 7.30
N ASP A 150 7.27 27.68 6.31
CA ASP A 150 5.87 28.09 6.36
C ASP A 150 4.93 26.89 6.28
N ASN A 151 3.71 27.06 6.79
CA ASN A 151 2.61 26.10 6.64
C ASN A 151 2.93 24.68 7.17
N ASN A 152 3.74 24.56 8.24
CA ASN A 152 4.07 23.27 8.83
C ASN A 152 3.16 22.94 10.01
N VAL A 153 2.72 21.68 10.12
CA VAL A 153 2.00 21.14 11.27
C VAL A 153 2.88 20.13 11.98
N SER A 154 3.23 20.41 13.24
CA SER A 154 4.12 19.62 14.06
C SER A 154 3.50 19.34 15.42
N ILE A 155 3.07 18.10 15.65
CA ILE A 155 2.37 17.69 16.88
C ILE A 155 3.09 16.48 17.49
N GLY A 156 3.77 16.69 18.61
CA GLY A 156 4.52 15.65 19.32
C GLY A 156 5.82 16.18 19.90
N SER A 157 6.39 15.44 20.86
CA SER A 157 7.71 15.76 21.39
C SER A 157 8.78 15.51 20.33
N ASN A 158 9.63 16.51 20.07
CA ASN A 158 10.68 16.53 19.05
C ASN A 158 10.18 16.31 17.60
N ALA A 159 8.89 16.49 17.34
CA ALA A 159 8.39 16.51 15.97
C ALA A 159 9.01 17.71 15.22
N MET A 160 9.53 17.48 14.01
CA MET A 160 10.22 18.50 13.19
C MET A 160 11.31 19.31 13.91
N LEU A 161 11.99 18.71 14.89
CA LEU A 161 12.99 19.38 15.74
C LEU A 161 14.01 20.21 14.95
N SER A 162 14.49 19.67 13.83
CA SER A 162 15.59 20.24 13.04
C SER A 162 15.15 21.04 11.82
N ASN A 163 13.84 21.22 11.57
CA ASN A 163 13.36 21.93 10.37
C ASN A 163 13.94 23.33 10.36
N LYS A 164 14.61 23.75 9.27
CA LYS A 164 15.18 25.11 9.18
C LYS A 164 14.39 25.97 8.21
N ILE A 165 14.08 25.44 7.04
CA ILE A 165 13.44 26.19 5.94
C ILE A 165 12.43 25.35 5.16
N GLY A 166 12.14 24.13 5.60
CA GLY A 166 11.17 23.27 4.92
C GLY A 166 9.75 23.78 5.13
N ASN A 167 8.93 23.69 4.08
CA ASN A 167 7.56 24.17 4.02
C ASN A 167 6.56 23.04 3.86
N GLU A 168 5.32 23.28 4.26
CA GLU A 168 4.17 22.42 3.94
C GLU A 168 4.32 20.97 4.45
N ASN A 169 4.99 20.78 5.57
CA ASN A 169 5.16 19.46 6.17
C ASN A 169 4.14 19.22 7.28
N THR A 170 3.65 17.98 7.39
CA THR A 170 2.81 17.51 8.50
C THR A 170 3.51 16.41 9.26
N ALA A 171 3.91 16.64 10.50
CA ALA A 171 4.52 15.68 11.40
C ALA A 171 3.67 15.50 12.66
N ILE A 172 3.10 14.30 12.86
CA ILE A 172 2.27 13.97 14.01
C ILE A 172 2.82 12.71 14.67
N GLY A 173 3.40 12.85 15.86
CA GLY A 173 4.00 11.75 16.62
C GLY A 173 5.34 12.17 17.24
N SER A 174 5.76 11.46 18.28
CA SER A 174 7.07 11.74 18.89
C SER A 174 8.20 11.45 17.89
N SER A 175 9.08 12.43 17.70
CA SER A 175 10.21 12.40 16.78
C SER A 175 9.85 12.17 15.31
N ALA A 176 8.59 12.42 14.91
CA ALA A 176 8.21 12.42 13.50
C ALA A 176 8.99 13.54 12.76
N MET A 177 9.67 13.19 11.67
CA MET A 177 10.53 14.12 10.91
C MET A 177 11.57 14.89 11.74
N SER A 178 12.13 14.30 12.80
CA SER A 178 13.05 15.01 13.72
C SER A 178 14.25 15.65 13.03
N ASP A 179 14.76 15.04 11.95
CA ASP A 179 15.98 15.46 11.28
C ASP A 179 15.72 16.28 10.00
N ASN A 180 14.45 16.56 9.67
CA ASN A 180 14.12 17.33 8.46
C ASN A 180 14.80 18.67 8.52
N THR A 181 15.55 19.07 7.50
CA THR A 181 16.23 20.38 7.49
C THR A 181 15.67 21.32 6.43
N LYS A 182 15.38 20.78 5.24
CA LYS A 182 14.91 21.54 4.06
C LYS A 182 13.80 20.86 3.26
N GLY A 183 13.48 19.59 3.57
CA GLY A 183 12.46 18.85 2.83
C GLY A 183 11.09 19.52 2.95
N ASN A 184 10.33 19.50 1.86
CA ASN A 184 9.01 20.12 1.73
C ASN A 184 7.94 19.06 1.44
N GLU A 185 6.68 19.43 1.70
CA GLU A 185 5.49 18.64 1.32
C GLU A 185 5.47 17.22 1.88
N ASN A 186 6.13 16.96 3.01
CA ASN A 186 6.17 15.64 3.60
C ASN A 186 5.05 15.45 4.63
N THR A 187 4.43 14.28 4.62
CA THR A 187 3.49 13.83 5.67
C THR A 187 4.12 12.70 6.46
N ALA A 188 4.20 12.83 7.78
CA ALA A 188 4.75 11.84 8.70
C ALA A 188 3.84 11.69 9.92
N ILE A 189 3.10 10.59 9.98
CA ILE A 189 2.15 10.32 11.07
C ILE A 189 2.56 9.02 11.76
N GLY A 190 3.06 9.12 12.99
CA GLY A 190 3.54 8.00 13.78
C GLY A 190 4.82 8.33 14.56
N ARG A 191 5.14 7.50 15.56
CA ARG A 191 6.41 7.66 16.29
C ARG A 191 7.59 7.41 15.36
N ALA A 192 8.48 8.40 15.24
CA ALA A 192 9.70 8.35 14.44
C ALA A 192 9.46 7.99 12.95
N SER A 193 8.27 8.28 12.42
CA SER A 193 8.03 8.23 10.98
C SER A 193 8.86 9.29 10.28
N LEU A 194 9.48 8.91 9.16
CA LEU A 194 10.31 9.78 8.33
C LEU A 194 11.41 10.53 9.13
N SER A 195 11.87 9.94 10.24
CA SER A 195 12.68 10.63 11.26
C SER A 195 14.04 11.09 10.74
N ASN A 196 14.68 10.32 9.86
CA ASN A 196 15.99 10.64 9.29
C ASN A 196 15.92 11.48 8.01
N ASN A 197 14.74 11.91 7.55
CA ASN A 197 14.64 12.73 6.35
C ASN A 197 15.38 14.05 6.58
N THR A 198 16.18 14.49 5.61
CA THR A 198 16.92 15.76 5.71
C THR A 198 16.56 16.72 4.58
N LEU A 199 16.43 16.19 3.36
CA LEU A 199 16.21 16.95 2.12
C LEU A 199 15.06 16.40 1.26
N GLY A 200 14.59 15.17 1.51
CA GLY A 200 13.58 14.52 0.69
C GLY A 200 12.24 15.25 0.74
N ASN A 201 11.54 15.25 -0.40
CA ASN A 201 10.30 16.00 -0.60
C ASN A 201 9.15 15.07 -0.97
N SER A 202 7.93 15.55 -0.69
CA SER A 202 6.69 14.94 -1.14
C SER A 202 6.57 13.45 -0.74
N ASN A 203 7.07 13.09 0.45
CA ASN A 203 6.96 11.73 1.00
C ASN A 203 5.76 11.60 1.94
N THR A 204 5.12 10.43 1.96
CA THR A 204 4.04 10.10 2.90
C THR A 204 4.43 8.88 3.75
N ALA A 205 4.63 9.08 5.05
CA ALA A 205 4.98 8.06 6.02
C ALA A 205 3.88 7.95 7.09
N ILE A 206 3.07 6.89 7.06
CA ILE A 206 1.98 6.66 8.00
C ILE A 206 2.21 5.34 8.74
N GLY A 207 2.53 5.42 10.01
CA GLY A 207 2.89 4.29 10.87
C GLY A 207 4.16 4.56 11.65
N ALA A 208 4.31 3.95 12.82
CA ALA A 208 5.55 4.07 13.58
C ALA A 208 6.71 3.50 12.77
N LEU A 209 7.82 4.24 12.71
CA LEU A 209 9.02 3.90 11.93
C LEU A 209 8.82 3.82 10.39
N ALA A 210 7.67 4.24 9.85
CA ALA A 210 7.47 4.27 8.41
C ALA A 210 8.48 5.23 7.75
N LEU A 211 9.12 4.79 6.66
CA LEU A 211 10.19 5.50 5.93
C LEU A 211 11.29 6.09 6.82
N ASN A 212 11.55 5.51 7.99
CA ASN A 212 12.52 6.06 8.95
C ASN A 212 13.97 6.10 8.44
N VAL A 213 14.30 5.34 7.41
CA VAL A 213 15.64 5.35 6.79
C VAL A 213 15.77 6.36 5.66
N ASN A 214 14.65 6.89 5.13
CA ASN A 214 14.68 7.84 4.02
C ASN A 214 15.36 9.14 4.48
N LYS A 215 16.36 9.60 3.72
CA LYS A 215 17.17 10.77 4.04
C LYS A 215 17.05 11.87 2.99
N THR A 216 17.04 11.49 1.71
CA THR A 216 17.00 12.42 0.57
C THR A 216 16.04 11.98 -0.53
N GLY A 217 15.47 10.78 -0.45
CA GLY A 217 14.56 10.24 -1.44
C GLY A 217 13.23 11.01 -1.50
N ASN A 218 12.65 11.06 -2.70
CA ASN A 218 11.44 11.84 -2.99
C ASN A 218 10.28 10.93 -3.40
N TYR A 219 9.05 11.41 -3.23
CA TYR A 219 7.85 10.76 -3.76
C TYR A 219 7.62 9.33 -3.22
N ASN A 220 8.08 9.05 -2.00
CA ASN A 220 7.91 7.73 -1.40
C ASN A 220 6.67 7.68 -0.50
N ILE A 221 5.97 6.54 -0.53
CA ILE A 221 4.84 6.23 0.34
C ILE A 221 5.22 5.03 1.19
N GLY A 222 5.18 5.17 2.51
CA GLY A 222 5.29 4.08 3.48
C GLY A 222 4.08 4.07 4.39
N ILE A 223 3.24 3.04 4.29
CA ILE A 223 2.02 2.90 5.10
C ILE A 223 2.07 1.58 5.86
N GLY A 224 2.22 1.66 7.19
CA GLY A 224 2.32 0.51 8.08
C GLY A 224 3.47 0.66 9.08
N TYR A 225 3.46 -0.18 10.13
CA TYR A 225 4.58 -0.24 11.05
C TYR A 225 5.84 -0.68 10.30
N ASN A 226 6.86 0.18 10.34
CA ASN A 226 8.15 -0.04 9.69
C ASN A 226 8.02 -0.35 8.18
N ALA A 227 7.00 0.22 7.51
CA ALA A 227 6.89 0.22 6.05
C ALA A 227 7.94 1.19 5.48
N THR A 228 8.96 0.67 4.79
CA THR A 228 10.17 1.44 4.54
C THR A 228 10.88 1.04 3.24
N THR A 229 12.03 1.64 2.98
CA THR A 229 12.91 1.32 1.86
C THR A 229 14.22 0.71 2.37
N THR A 230 14.97 0.02 1.52
CA THR A 230 16.32 -0.43 1.90
C THR A 230 17.42 0.61 1.67
N GLY A 231 17.14 1.60 0.80
CA GLY A 231 18.00 2.75 0.52
C GLY A 231 17.43 4.04 1.11
N ASN A 232 18.28 5.06 1.26
CA ASN A 232 17.93 6.34 1.89
C ASN A 232 17.64 7.46 0.88
N ASP A 233 17.71 7.16 -0.40
CA ASP A 233 17.64 8.08 -1.54
C ASP A 233 16.73 7.56 -2.66
N PHE A 234 15.97 6.49 -2.41
CA PHE A 234 15.04 5.95 -3.39
C PHE A 234 13.94 6.95 -3.73
N GLU A 235 13.45 6.85 -4.96
CA GLU A 235 12.41 7.71 -5.48
C GLU A 235 11.21 6.90 -5.94
N ASN A 236 10.01 7.48 -5.85
CA ASN A 236 8.80 6.88 -6.40
C ASN A 236 8.57 5.43 -5.93
N SER A 237 8.72 5.20 -4.62
CA SER A 237 8.59 3.88 -4.01
C SER A 237 7.37 3.81 -3.08
N ILE A 238 6.58 2.75 -3.18
CA ILE A 238 5.37 2.54 -2.38
C ILE A 238 5.51 1.24 -1.59
N ALA A 239 5.58 1.35 -0.26
CA ALA A 239 5.58 0.24 0.68
C ALA A 239 4.29 0.26 1.51
N VAL A 240 3.44 -0.77 1.38
CA VAL A 240 2.17 -0.86 2.12
C VAL A 240 2.10 -2.16 2.91
N GLY A 241 1.98 -2.07 4.23
CA GLY A 241 1.85 -3.20 5.14
C GLY A 241 2.90 -3.21 6.26
N TYR A 242 2.72 -4.11 7.22
CA TYR A 242 3.69 -4.32 8.30
C TYR A 242 5.02 -4.83 7.73
N ILE A 243 6.12 -4.10 7.97
CA ILE A 243 7.46 -4.43 7.45
C ILE A 243 7.43 -4.69 5.93
N ALA A 244 6.62 -3.91 5.20
CA ALA A 244 6.76 -3.82 3.76
C ALA A 244 8.06 -3.06 3.45
N VAL A 245 9.01 -3.70 2.76
CA VAL A 245 10.32 -3.11 2.47
C VAL A 245 10.62 -3.14 0.98
N VAL A 246 10.64 -1.95 0.37
CA VAL A 246 10.98 -1.74 -1.04
C VAL A 246 12.50 -1.60 -1.20
N ASP A 247 13.06 -2.24 -2.23
CA ASP A 247 14.50 -2.38 -2.40
C ASP A 247 15.10 -1.62 -3.60
N ALA A 248 14.30 -0.86 -4.34
CA ALA A 248 14.74 0.06 -5.37
C ALA A 248 13.68 1.13 -5.67
N SER A 249 14.06 2.20 -6.38
CA SER A 249 13.15 3.22 -6.89
C SER A 249 12.12 2.64 -7.88
N ASN A 250 11.01 3.37 -8.10
CA ASN A 250 9.96 3.03 -9.06
C ASN A 250 9.28 1.68 -8.79
N LYS A 251 9.08 1.34 -7.51
CA LYS A 251 8.52 0.05 -7.09
C LYS A 251 7.35 0.20 -6.15
N VAL A 252 6.38 -0.71 -6.31
CA VAL A 252 5.29 -0.90 -5.36
C VAL A 252 5.44 -2.28 -4.74
N LEU A 253 5.48 -2.33 -3.42
CA LEU A 253 5.41 -3.56 -2.63
C LEU A 253 4.23 -3.48 -1.66
N ILE A 254 3.32 -4.45 -1.78
CA ILE A 254 2.18 -4.62 -0.88
C ILE A 254 2.39 -5.90 -0.08
N GLY A 255 2.48 -5.74 1.24
CA GLY A 255 2.69 -6.83 2.17
C GLY A 255 4.17 -7.14 2.45
N ASN A 256 4.37 -8.31 3.04
CA ASN A 256 5.68 -8.85 3.38
C ASN A 256 5.66 -10.37 3.19
N SER A 257 6.70 -11.04 3.68
CA SER A 257 6.88 -12.49 3.58
C SER A 257 5.86 -13.34 4.36
N SER A 258 5.03 -12.74 5.21
CA SER A 258 3.97 -13.44 5.96
C SER A 258 2.59 -13.37 5.28
N VAL A 259 2.47 -12.67 4.14
CA VAL A 259 1.21 -12.55 3.41
C VAL A 259 0.93 -13.82 2.61
N SER A 260 -0.21 -14.46 2.86
CA SER A 260 -0.65 -15.69 2.19
C SER A 260 -1.69 -15.48 1.08
N SER A 261 -2.31 -14.30 1.03
CA SER A 261 -3.31 -13.97 0.02
C SER A 261 -3.35 -12.47 -0.23
N ILE A 262 -3.45 -12.09 -1.51
CA ILE A 262 -3.71 -10.73 -1.97
C ILE A 262 -4.98 -10.82 -2.83
N GLY A 263 -6.05 -10.19 -2.38
CA GLY A 263 -7.37 -10.28 -3.00
C GLY A 263 -7.81 -8.98 -3.67
N GLY A 264 -8.60 -9.11 -4.73
CA GLY A 264 -9.34 -8.05 -5.39
C GLY A 264 -10.56 -8.67 -6.10
N GLU A 265 -11.60 -7.88 -6.34
CA GLU A 265 -12.78 -8.34 -7.09
C GLU A 265 -12.52 -8.39 -8.60
N VAL A 266 -11.57 -7.58 -9.08
CA VAL A 266 -11.15 -7.47 -10.48
C VAL A 266 -9.63 -7.50 -10.59
N ASP A 267 -9.13 -7.90 -11.76
CA ASP A 267 -7.70 -7.94 -12.06
C ASP A 267 -7.09 -6.55 -12.27
N TRP A 268 -5.75 -6.49 -12.27
CA TRP A 268 -4.98 -5.28 -12.52
C TRP A 268 -5.05 -4.89 -14.00
N THR A 269 -5.59 -3.71 -14.28
CA THR A 269 -5.58 -3.14 -15.63
C THR A 269 -4.22 -2.55 -15.96
N VAL A 270 -3.64 -2.93 -17.10
CA VAL A 270 -2.42 -2.31 -17.66
C VAL A 270 -2.80 -1.57 -18.94
N TYR A 271 -2.42 -0.29 -19.04
CA TYR A 271 -2.65 0.47 -20.27
C TYR A 271 -1.90 -0.16 -21.45
N SER A 272 -2.62 -0.40 -22.55
CA SER A 272 -2.10 -1.13 -23.72
C SER A 272 -2.64 -0.57 -25.05
N ASP A 273 -3.15 0.66 -25.04
CA ASP A 273 -3.73 1.34 -26.20
C ASP A 273 -2.69 1.50 -27.32
N ALA A 274 -3.11 1.40 -28.58
CA ALA A 274 -2.20 1.53 -29.73
C ALA A 274 -1.53 2.93 -29.78
N ARG A 275 -2.18 3.97 -29.27
CA ARG A 275 -1.67 5.35 -29.27
C ARG A 275 -0.49 5.58 -28.35
N ILE A 276 -0.22 4.64 -27.43
CA ILE A 276 0.87 4.71 -26.47
C ILE A 276 1.96 3.67 -26.75
N LYS A 277 1.97 3.09 -27.96
CA LYS A 277 2.95 2.10 -28.40
C LYS A 277 3.68 2.60 -29.64
N GLU A 278 4.99 2.42 -29.63
CA GLU A 278 5.88 2.72 -30.76
C GLU A 278 6.69 1.46 -31.07
N GLN A 279 7.25 1.38 -32.28
CA GLN A 279 8.13 0.26 -32.68
C GLN A 279 7.51 -1.13 -32.47
N VAL A 280 6.24 -1.29 -32.87
CA VAL A 280 5.52 -2.57 -32.73
C VAL A 280 6.04 -3.57 -33.77
N GLU A 281 6.62 -4.68 -33.29
CA GLU A 281 7.21 -5.76 -34.10
C GLU A 281 6.63 -7.13 -33.73
N GLU A 282 6.66 -8.09 -34.66
CA GLU A 282 6.15 -9.46 -34.49
C GLU A 282 7.29 -10.47 -34.20
N ASN A 283 8.11 -10.19 -33.18
CA ASN A 283 9.36 -10.91 -32.89
C ASN A 283 9.35 -11.72 -31.57
N VAL A 284 8.17 -12.06 -31.06
CA VAL A 284 8.05 -12.89 -29.84
C VAL A 284 8.53 -14.33 -30.15
N PRO A 285 9.44 -14.93 -29.35
CA PRO A 285 10.08 -16.21 -29.72
C PRO A 285 9.22 -17.49 -29.63
N GLY A 286 8.03 -17.44 -29.03
CA GLY A 286 7.13 -18.60 -28.98
C GLY A 286 7.74 -19.85 -28.34
N LEU A 287 7.67 -20.98 -29.05
CA LEU A 287 8.16 -22.29 -28.62
C LEU A 287 9.64 -22.30 -28.27
N ASP A 288 10.48 -21.53 -28.99
CA ASP A 288 11.93 -21.48 -28.73
C ASP A 288 12.23 -21.01 -27.30
N PHE A 289 11.44 -20.06 -26.79
CA PHE A 289 11.53 -19.60 -25.41
C PHE A 289 10.87 -20.56 -24.45
N ILE A 290 9.63 -20.99 -24.72
CA ILE A 290 8.86 -21.84 -23.80
C ILE A 290 9.54 -23.19 -23.54
N ASN A 291 10.18 -23.78 -24.56
CA ASN A 291 10.86 -25.07 -24.43
C ASN A 291 12.16 -25.00 -23.61
N GLN A 292 12.73 -23.82 -23.39
CA GLN A 292 13.89 -23.64 -22.51
C GLN A 292 13.51 -23.48 -21.04
N LEU A 293 12.23 -23.20 -20.75
CA LEU A 293 11.78 -22.97 -19.38
C LEU A 293 11.63 -24.30 -18.63
N ARG A 294 12.15 -24.35 -17.41
CA ARG A 294 12.05 -25.51 -16.52
C ARG A 294 11.03 -25.27 -15.41
N PRO A 295 9.82 -25.87 -15.46
CA PRO A 295 8.88 -25.82 -14.35
C PRO A 295 9.44 -26.54 -13.13
N VAL A 296 9.28 -25.94 -11.95
CA VAL A 296 9.74 -26.48 -10.67
C VAL A 296 8.67 -26.36 -9.59
N THR A 297 8.77 -27.19 -8.56
CA THR A 297 8.08 -26.98 -7.28
C THR A 297 9.08 -26.55 -6.21
N TYR A 298 8.65 -25.70 -5.27
CA TYR A 298 9.52 -25.16 -4.23
C TYR A 298 8.73 -24.74 -2.98
N HIS A 299 9.46 -24.57 -1.88
CA HIS A 299 8.99 -23.94 -0.65
C HIS A 299 9.79 -22.66 -0.44
N TYR A 300 9.15 -21.62 0.13
CA TYR A 300 9.86 -20.41 0.49
C TYR A 300 10.78 -20.63 1.70
N ASN A 301 11.88 -19.88 1.74
CA ASN A 301 12.72 -19.74 2.93
C ASN A 301 12.73 -18.25 3.32
N ILE A 302 11.82 -17.90 4.22
CA ILE A 302 11.53 -16.53 4.65
C ILE A 302 12.70 -15.96 5.44
N THR A 303 13.41 -16.80 6.20
CA THR A 303 14.61 -16.37 6.92
C THR A 303 15.67 -15.84 5.94
N THR A 304 15.96 -16.59 4.87
CA THR A 304 16.92 -16.19 3.84
C THR A 304 16.43 -14.98 3.07
N GLN A 305 15.13 -14.94 2.71
CA GLN A 305 14.52 -13.80 2.04
C GLN A 305 14.69 -12.52 2.87
N ASN A 306 14.39 -12.57 4.18
CA ASN A 306 14.52 -11.43 5.07
C ASN A 306 15.97 -10.96 5.20
N GLN A 307 16.93 -11.88 5.29
CA GLN A 307 18.36 -11.54 5.31
C GLN A 307 18.79 -10.80 4.03
N LEU A 308 18.43 -11.31 2.86
CA LEU A 308 18.73 -10.67 1.57
C LEU A 308 18.07 -9.30 1.46
N MET A 309 16.84 -9.16 1.95
CA MET A 309 16.10 -7.90 1.97
C MET A 309 16.55 -6.94 3.08
N GLY A 310 17.47 -7.34 3.97
CA GLY A 310 17.86 -6.53 5.13
C GLY A 310 16.72 -6.27 6.12
N ARG A 311 15.71 -7.14 6.15
CA ARG A 311 14.56 -7.03 7.03
C ARG A 311 14.91 -7.57 8.41
N VAL A 312 14.65 -6.76 9.44
CA VAL A 312 14.68 -7.21 10.83
C VAL A 312 13.28 -7.72 11.16
N ASP A 313 13.14 -9.04 11.30
CA ASP A 313 11.86 -9.64 11.66
C ASP A 313 11.62 -9.51 13.17
N THR A 314 10.75 -8.56 13.53
CA THR A 314 10.31 -8.32 14.90
C THR A 314 8.97 -8.97 15.24
N ALA A 315 8.38 -9.74 14.32
CA ALA A 315 7.05 -10.33 14.53
C ALA A 315 7.11 -11.47 15.54
N THR A 316 6.16 -11.48 16.47
CA THR A 316 6.05 -12.50 17.53
C THR A 316 4.77 -13.32 17.45
N TRP A 317 3.92 -13.09 16.45
CA TRP A 317 2.66 -13.82 16.32
C TRP A 317 2.87 -15.22 15.72
N THR A 318 2.01 -16.14 16.15
CA THR A 318 1.92 -17.49 15.60
C THR A 318 1.48 -17.43 14.14
N GLY A 319 2.10 -18.27 13.30
CA GLY A 319 1.72 -18.44 11.90
C GLY A 319 2.41 -17.50 10.90
N LYS A 320 3.37 -16.68 11.35
CA LYS A 320 4.06 -15.71 10.47
C LYS A 320 4.89 -16.33 9.33
N TYR A 321 5.16 -17.63 9.39
CA TYR A 321 5.88 -18.40 8.37
C TYR A 321 5.06 -19.56 7.81
N ASP A 322 3.73 -19.54 7.95
CA ASP A 322 2.86 -20.60 7.42
C ASP A 322 3.04 -20.79 5.90
N ILE A 323 3.47 -19.74 5.20
CA ILE A 323 3.82 -19.81 3.77
C ILE A 323 4.98 -20.77 3.48
N GLU A 324 5.87 -21.06 4.43
CA GLU A 324 6.96 -22.03 4.25
C GLU A 324 6.42 -23.47 4.19
N GLU A 325 5.25 -23.74 4.77
CA GLU A 325 4.61 -25.06 4.76
C GLU A 325 3.90 -25.35 3.43
N GLN A 326 3.61 -24.30 2.65
CA GLN A 326 2.94 -24.43 1.36
C GLN A 326 3.95 -24.75 0.24
N ALA A 327 3.62 -25.77 -0.58
CA ALA A 327 4.33 -26.04 -1.82
C ALA A 327 3.81 -25.13 -2.94
N PHE A 328 4.72 -24.51 -3.67
CA PHE A 328 4.43 -23.67 -4.83
C PHE A 328 4.97 -24.31 -6.10
N SER A 329 4.35 -23.99 -7.24
CA SER A 329 4.84 -24.34 -8.56
C SER A 329 5.20 -23.08 -9.33
N GLY A 330 6.29 -23.09 -10.08
CA GLY A 330 6.74 -21.92 -10.81
C GLY A 330 8.04 -22.11 -11.56
N PHE A 331 8.77 -21.00 -11.75
CA PHE A 331 10.06 -20.95 -12.44
C PHE A 331 11.08 -20.23 -11.57
N ILE A 332 12.36 -20.54 -11.77
CA ILE A 332 13.46 -19.82 -11.13
C ILE A 332 13.79 -18.60 -12.00
N ALA A 333 13.73 -17.40 -11.43
CA ALA A 333 13.87 -16.15 -12.19
C ALA A 333 15.20 -16.04 -12.95
N GLN A 334 16.28 -16.57 -12.37
CA GLN A 334 17.61 -16.64 -13.00
C GLN A 334 17.62 -17.54 -14.23
N GLU A 335 16.91 -18.68 -14.19
CA GLU A 335 16.81 -19.61 -15.33
C GLU A 335 16.00 -18.99 -16.46
N VAL A 336 14.92 -18.28 -16.14
CA VAL A 336 14.12 -17.52 -17.13
C VAL A 336 14.95 -16.41 -17.77
N ALA A 337 15.74 -15.68 -16.97
CA ALA A 337 16.61 -14.61 -17.47
C ALA A 337 17.65 -15.15 -18.46
N ALA A 338 18.29 -16.28 -18.13
CA ALA A 338 19.25 -16.94 -19.00
C ALA A 338 18.61 -17.40 -20.32
N ALA A 339 17.43 -18.02 -20.27
CA ALA A 339 16.71 -18.44 -21.48
C ALA A 339 16.32 -17.26 -22.38
N ALA A 340 15.96 -16.12 -21.79
CA ALA A 340 15.67 -14.90 -22.53
C ALA A 340 16.94 -14.32 -23.19
N GLU A 341 18.05 -14.30 -22.46
CA GLU A 341 19.36 -13.83 -22.95
C GLU A 341 19.89 -14.71 -24.10
N ASP A 342 19.79 -16.03 -23.99
CA ASP A 342 20.24 -16.99 -25.02
C ASP A 342 19.52 -16.79 -26.37
N LEU A 343 18.30 -16.27 -26.33
CA LEU A 343 17.49 -15.96 -27.52
C LEU A 343 17.59 -14.50 -27.97
N GLY A 344 18.35 -13.65 -27.26
CA GLY A 344 18.37 -12.21 -27.50
C GLY A 344 16.99 -11.55 -27.29
N TYR A 345 16.15 -12.13 -26.44
CA TYR A 345 14.80 -11.66 -26.18
C TYR A 345 14.76 -10.78 -24.92
N GLU A 346 14.48 -9.48 -25.09
CA GLU A 346 14.33 -8.55 -23.97
C GLU A 346 13.01 -8.77 -23.21
N PHE A 347 12.97 -9.84 -22.41
CA PHE A 347 11.75 -10.26 -21.74
C PHE A 347 11.46 -9.42 -20.48
N SER A 348 10.51 -8.48 -20.60
CA SER A 348 10.02 -7.64 -19.49
C SER A 348 9.37 -8.38 -18.32
N GLY A 349 9.21 -9.70 -18.43
CA GLY A 349 8.67 -10.56 -17.37
C GLY A 349 9.65 -10.82 -16.22
N VAL A 350 10.95 -10.62 -16.42
CA VAL A 350 11.96 -10.72 -15.36
C VAL A 350 12.17 -9.34 -14.73
N ASP A 351 11.91 -9.24 -13.42
CA ASP A 351 12.24 -8.05 -12.65
C ASP A 351 13.57 -8.24 -11.93
N ALA A 352 14.62 -7.59 -12.43
CA ALA A 352 15.96 -7.59 -11.84
C ALA A 352 16.33 -6.26 -11.16
N SER A 353 15.35 -5.38 -10.92
CA SER A 353 15.62 -4.00 -10.45
C SER A 353 15.93 -3.89 -8.96
N GLY A 354 15.81 -4.98 -8.18
CA GLY A 354 16.02 -5.01 -6.73
C GLY A 354 17.10 -5.98 -6.27
N ARG A 355 17.07 -6.31 -4.99
CA ARG A 355 17.95 -7.29 -4.34
C ARG A 355 17.58 -8.72 -4.69
N LEU A 356 16.30 -8.97 -4.98
CA LEU A 356 15.78 -10.26 -5.40
C LEU A 356 15.23 -10.13 -6.82
N LEU A 357 15.53 -11.13 -7.67
CA LEU A 357 14.87 -11.25 -8.96
C LEU A 357 13.44 -11.75 -8.76
N GLY A 358 12.50 -11.16 -9.51
CA GLY A 358 11.09 -11.54 -9.52
C GLY A 358 10.61 -11.91 -10.92
N LEU A 359 9.45 -12.56 -10.99
CA LEU A 359 8.77 -12.90 -12.25
C LEU A 359 7.37 -12.30 -12.29
N ARG A 360 7.01 -11.73 -13.44
CA ARG A 360 5.68 -11.20 -13.75
C ARG A 360 4.91 -12.24 -14.55
N TYR A 361 4.30 -13.21 -13.88
CA TYR A 361 3.68 -14.38 -14.52
C TYR A 361 2.70 -14.05 -15.67
N ALA A 362 1.94 -12.96 -15.58
CA ALA A 362 1.02 -12.56 -16.65
C ALA A 362 1.73 -12.25 -17.99
N THR A 363 3.01 -11.85 -17.97
CA THR A 363 3.78 -11.54 -19.20
C THR A 363 4.12 -12.78 -20.03
N PHE A 364 4.10 -13.98 -19.43
CA PHE A 364 4.36 -15.24 -20.15
C PHE A 364 3.22 -15.62 -21.09
N VAL A 365 2.02 -15.05 -20.92
CA VAL A 365 0.87 -15.30 -21.78
C VAL A 365 1.19 -14.97 -23.24
N VAL A 366 1.98 -13.92 -23.51
CA VAL A 366 2.28 -13.50 -24.89
C VAL A 366 3.19 -14.52 -25.62
N PRO A 367 4.33 -14.97 -25.06
CA PRO A 367 5.07 -16.11 -25.62
C PRO A 367 4.25 -17.40 -25.71
N LEU A 368 3.37 -17.69 -24.74
CA LEU A 368 2.50 -18.87 -24.81
C LEU A 368 1.51 -18.81 -25.98
N VAL A 369 0.89 -17.65 -26.23
CA VAL A 369 0.01 -17.46 -27.40
C VAL A 369 0.79 -17.71 -28.69
N LYS A 370 2.01 -17.16 -28.80
CA LYS A 370 2.86 -17.38 -29.98
C LYS A 370 3.23 -18.85 -30.14
N ALA A 371 3.59 -19.54 -29.05
CA ALA A 371 3.86 -20.97 -29.07
C ALA A 371 2.64 -21.80 -29.53
N VAL A 372 1.43 -21.43 -29.09
CA VAL A 372 0.19 -22.09 -29.54
C VAL A 372 -0.04 -21.87 -31.03
N GLN A 373 0.21 -20.67 -31.55
CA GLN A 373 0.11 -20.38 -32.99
C GLN A 373 1.11 -21.21 -33.81
N GLU A 374 2.33 -21.40 -33.30
CA GLU A 374 3.34 -22.23 -33.95
C GLU A 374 2.98 -23.71 -33.95
N LEU A 375 2.46 -24.23 -32.83
CA LEU A 375 1.97 -25.61 -32.73
C LEU A 375 0.77 -25.86 -33.66
N ASP A 376 -0.15 -24.89 -33.80
CA ASP A 376 -1.28 -24.98 -34.73
C ASP A 376 -0.82 -25.06 -36.19
N ALA A 377 0.18 -24.24 -36.55
CA ALA A 377 0.79 -24.28 -37.88
C ALA A 377 1.52 -25.61 -38.15
N GLU A 378 2.25 -26.14 -37.15
CA GLU A 378 2.91 -27.44 -37.27
C GLU A 378 1.89 -28.58 -37.45
N ASN A 379 0.81 -28.58 -36.67
CA ASN A 379 -0.27 -29.56 -36.80
C ASN A 379 -0.91 -29.53 -38.19
N THR A 380 -1.21 -28.35 -38.71
CA THR A 380 -1.75 -28.19 -40.08
C THR A 380 -0.80 -28.78 -41.13
N ASN A 381 0.51 -28.54 -40.99
CA ASN A 381 1.51 -29.09 -41.90
C ASN A 381 1.60 -30.62 -41.79
N LEU A 382 1.52 -31.17 -40.58
CA LEU A 382 1.49 -32.62 -40.37
C LEU A 382 0.27 -33.26 -41.03
N GLU A 383 -0.91 -32.66 -40.89
CA GLU A 383 -2.15 -33.11 -41.54
C GLU A 383 -2.05 -33.09 -43.08
N ASP A 384 -1.48 -32.03 -43.65
CA ASP A 384 -1.21 -31.92 -45.09
C ASP A 384 -0.23 -32.99 -45.57
N ARG A 385 0.82 -33.26 -44.79
CA ARG A 385 1.82 -34.30 -45.10
C ARG A 385 1.18 -35.68 -45.07
N ILE A 386 0.36 -35.97 -44.05
CA ILE A 386 -0.40 -37.23 -43.96
C ILE A 386 -1.30 -37.39 -45.18
N SER A 387 -2.08 -36.35 -45.52
CA SER A 387 -2.97 -36.35 -46.70
C SER A 387 -2.22 -36.62 -48.01
N ARG A 388 -1.03 -36.04 -48.20
CA ARG A 388 -0.18 -36.27 -49.38
C ARG A 388 0.38 -37.69 -49.41
N LEU A 389 0.81 -38.22 -48.27
CA LEU A 389 1.32 -39.59 -48.18
C LEU A 389 0.22 -40.61 -48.50
N GLU A 390 -1.00 -40.39 -47.99
CA GLU A 390 -2.18 -41.20 -48.32
C GLU A 390 -2.48 -41.19 -49.82
N ALA A 391 -2.43 -40.01 -50.46
CA ALA A 391 -2.64 -39.89 -51.90
C ALA A 391 -1.56 -40.61 -52.74
N LEU A 392 -0.28 -40.53 -52.33
CA LEU A 392 0.83 -41.21 -53.01
C LEU A 392 0.74 -42.74 -52.88
N LEU A 393 0.37 -43.25 -51.71
CA LEU A 393 0.14 -44.68 -51.50
C LEU A 393 -0.97 -45.21 -52.43
N GLY A 394 -2.07 -44.46 -52.54
CA GLY A 394 -3.15 -44.77 -53.48
C GLY A 394 -2.69 -44.85 -54.95
N GLN A 395 -1.75 -43.99 -55.38
CA GLN A 395 -1.21 -44.02 -56.75
C GLN A 395 -0.29 -45.21 -57.02
N GLN A 396 0.39 -45.76 -56.01
CA GLN A 396 1.26 -46.94 -56.16
C GLN A 396 0.49 -48.26 -56.18
N GLY A 397 -0.85 -48.23 -56.20
CA GLY A 397 -1.70 -49.42 -56.13
C GLY A 397 -1.67 -50.10 -54.76
N ILE A 398 -1.01 -49.47 -53.77
CA ILE A 398 -1.09 -49.85 -52.37
C ILE A 398 -2.38 -49.25 -51.85
N GLN A 399 -3.49 -49.96 -52.05
CA GLN A 399 -4.71 -49.65 -51.34
C GLN A 399 -4.44 -49.90 -49.86
N MET A 400 -4.44 -48.84 -49.04
CA MET A 400 -4.81 -48.99 -47.65
C MET A 400 -6.27 -49.45 -47.65
N ASN A 401 -6.44 -50.78 -47.73
CA ASN A 401 -7.74 -51.38 -47.54
C ASN A 401 -8.17 -51.01 -46.11
N GLU A 402 -9.46 -50.78 -45.87
CA GLU A 402 -9.99 -50.36 -44.55
C GLU A 402 -9.45 -51.23 -43.39
N SER A 403 -9.03 -52.46 -43.69
CA SER A 403 -8.33 -53.39 -42.81
C SER A 403 -7.00 -52.89 -42.22
N THR A 404 -6.19 -52.16 -42.99
CA THR A 404 -4.85 -51.68 -42.59
C THR A 404 -4.88 -50.40 -41.76
N THR A 405 -5.82 -49.49 -42.02
CA THR A 405 -6.01 -48.29 -41.20
C THR A 405 -6.57 -48.66 -39.82
N ASP A 406 -7.49 -49.64 -39.77
CA ASP A 406 -7.98 -50.23 -38.53
C ASP A 406 -6.93 -51.08 -37.81
N GLU A 407 -5.98 -51.72 -38.48
CA GLU A 407 -4.86 -52.44 -37.83
C GLU A 407 -3.77 -51.49 -37.31
N VAL A 408 -3.44 -50.42 -38.04
CA VAL A 408 -2.48 -49.41 -37.58
C VAL A 408 -3.09 -48.57 -36.45
N GLN A 409 -4.38 -48.21 -36.51
CA GLN A 409 -5.10 -47.62 -35.37
C GLN A 409 -5.24 -48.63 -34.22
N ARG A 410 -5.51 -49.91 -34.47
CA ARG A 410 -5.51 -50.93 -33.42
C ARG A 410 -4.15 -51.11 -32.76
N ILE A 411 -3.03 -51.09 -33.51
CA ILE A 411 -1.67 -51.24 -32.95
C ILE A 411 -1.25 -49.98 -32.18
N PHE A 412 -1.59 -48.78 -32.66
CA PHE A 412 -1.28 -47.52 -31.96
C PHE A 412 -2.13 -47.36 -30.69
N VAL A 413 -3.42 -47.75 -30.73
CA VAL A 413 -4.32 -47.71 -29.55
C VAL A 413 -4.03 -48.85 -28.57
N ALA A 414 -3.68 -50.05 -29.04
CA ALA A 414 -3.35 -51.19 -28.17
C ALA A 414 -2.06 -51.00 -27.36
N SER A 415 -1.14 -50.14 -27.82
CA SER A 415 0.07 -49.81 -27.05
C SER A 415 -0.18 -48.85 -25.87
N ASN A 416 -1.35 -48.22 -25.78
CA ASN A 416 -1.61 -47.14 -24.81
C ASN A 416 -2.91 -47.23 -24.02
N GLN A 417 -3.70 -48.31 -24.11
CA GLN A 417 -4.89 -48.47 -23.27
C GLN A 417 -4.89 -49.79 -22.49
N THR A 418 -4.18 -49.80 -21.36
CA THR A 418 -4.31 -50.84 -20.32
C THR A 418 -5.43 -50.54 -19.32
N GLN A 419 -6.11 -49.40 -19.46
CA GLN A 419 -7.17 -48.95 -18.55
C GLN A 419 -8.45 -48.70 -19.33
N ALA A 420 -9.58 -49.09 -18.73
CA ALA A 420 -10.90 -48.82 -19.28
C ALA A 420 -11.14 -47.31 -19.40
N THR A 421 -11.82 -46.89 -20.47
CA THR A 421 -12.16 -45.47 -20.68
C THR A 421 -13.62 -45.32 -21.08
N LEU A 422 -14.22 -44.20 -20.70
CA LEU A 422 -15.56 -43.79 -21.09
C LEU A 422 -15.45 -42.42 -21.77
N SER A 423 -16.04 -42.26 -22.94
CA SER A 423 -16.04 -41.00 -23.69
C SER A 423 -17.33 -40.21 -23.46
N GLN A 424 -17.26 -38.90 -23.69
CA GLN A 424 -18.44 -38.05 -23.71
C GLN A 424 -19.37 -38.46 -24.87
N ASN A 425 -20.67 -38.60 -24.59
CA ASN A 425 -21.68 -38.93 -25.58
C ASN A 425 -21.77 -37.87 -26.68
N ARG A 426 -22.02 -38.29 -27.93
CA ARG A 426 -22.23 -37.39 -29.07
C ARG A 426 -23.45 -37.81 -29.90
N PRO A 427 -24.36 -36.87 -30.23
CA PRO A 427 -24.39 -35.46 -29.79
C PRO A 427 -24.73 -35.28 -28.30
N ASN A 428 -24.28 -34.19 -27.68
CA ASN A 428 -24.69 -33.75 -26.34
C ASN A 428 -24.80 -32.21 -26.31
N PRO A 429 -25.99 -31.61 -26.10
CA PRO A 429 -27.30 -32.25 -25.88
C PRO A 429 -27.85 -33.02 -27.09
N PHE A 430 -28.87 -33.87 -26.90
CA PHE A 430 -29.54 -34.62 -27.97
C PHE A 430 -31.06 -34.72 -27.77
N THR A 431 -31.81 -34.87 -28.88
CA THR A 431 -33.28 -35.01 -28.90
C THR A 431 -33.76 -36.35 -29.48
N GLY A 432 -32.88 -37.06 -30.19
CA GLY A 432 -33.16 -38.35 -30.85
C GLY A 432 -32.31 -39.45 -30.22
N SER A 433 -31.17 -39.78 -30.83
CA SER A 433 -30.20 -40.71 -30.26
C SER A 433 -28.86 -40.05 -29.97
N THR A 434 -28.10 -40.65 -29.07
CA THR A 434 -26.70 -40.35 -28.84
C THR A 434 -25.89 -41.62 -28.78
N SER A 435 -24.63 -41.53 -29.21
CA SER A 435 -23.65 -42.60 -29.09
C SER A 435 -22.71 -42.34 -27.91
N ILE A 436 -22.40 -43.37 -27.12
CA ILE A 436 -21.40 -43.35 -26.05
C ILE A 436 -20.28 -44.30 -26.43
N ARG A 437 -19.08 -43.75 -26.69
CA ARG A 437 -17.89 -44.57 -26.98
C ARG A 437 -17.21 -44.99 -25.67
N TYR A 438 -16.74 -46.23 -25.60
CA TYR A 438 -16.02 -46.77 -24.46
C TYR A 438 -14.91 -47.73 -24.89
N PHE A 439 -13.96 -47.98 -23.99
CA PHE A 439 -12.99 -49.06 -24.09
C PHE A 439 -12.98 -49.86 -22.79
N VAL A 440 -13.02 -51.19 -22.89
CA VAL A 440 -12.89 -52.12 -21.77
C VAL A 440 -11.71 -53.06 -22.06
N PRO A 441 -10.72 -53.20 -21.16
CA PRO A 441 -9.60 -54.12 -21.36
C PRO A 441 -10.07 -55.57 -21.56
N GLU A 442 -9.39 -56.32 -22.43
CA GLU A 442 -9.70 -57.74 -22.66
C GLU A 442 -9.43 -58.63 -21.43
N THR A 443 -8.74 -58.10 -20.42
CA THR A 443 -8.50 -58.76 -19.13
C THR A 443 -9.68 -58.69 -18.16
N ALA A 444 -10.72 -57.90 -18.46
CA ALA A 444 -11.90 -57.78 -17.60
C ALA A 444 -12.86 -58.97 -17.80
N GLU A 445 -13.53 -59.40 -16.74
CA GLU A 445 -14.52 -60.48 -16.79
C GLU A 445 -15.89 -59.96 -17.27
N GLN A 446 -16.25 -58.75 -16.84
CA GLN A 446 -17.53 -58.12 -17.18
C GLN A 446 -17.46 -56.60 -17.16
N ALA A 447 -18.25 -55.96 -18.01
CA ALA A 447 -18.41 -54.51 -17.99
C ALA A 447 -19.84 -54.10 -18.33
N ILE A 448 -20.31 -53.05 -17.66
CA ILE A 448 -21.66 -52.48 -17.84
C ILE A 448 -21.60 -50.97 -17.92
N ILE A 449 -22.50 -50.36 -18.69
CA ILE A 449 -22.80 -48.94 -18.59
C ILE A 449 -24.15 -48.77 -17.90
N LYS A 450 -24.15 -48.05 -16.79
CA LYS A 450 -25.32 -47.69 -16.01
C LYS A 450 -25.71 -46.24 -16.26
N ILE A 451 -26.96 -46.00 -16.66
CA ILE A 451 -27.55 -44.67 -16.79
C ILE A 451 -28.46 -44.40 -15.59
N ALA A 452 -28.31 -43.24 -14.95
CA ALA A 452 -29.07 -42.81 -13.79
C ALA A 452 -29.60 -41.38 -13.93
N ASP A 453 -30.72 -41.10 -13.27
CA ASP A 453 -31.29 -39.74 -13.20
C ASP A 453 -30.45 -38.79 -12.33
N ALA A 454 -30.88 -37.53 -12.24
CA ALA A 454 -30.23 -36.51 -11.41
C ALA A 454 -30.22 -36.84 -9.89
N ALA A 455 -31.05 -37.77 -9.44
CA ALA A 455 -31.09 -38.26 -8.05
C ALA A 455 -30.20 -39.51 -7.85
N GLY A 456 -29.53 -40.00 -8.90
CA GLY A 456 -28.66 -41.18 -8.86
C GLY A 456 -29.42 -42.52 -8.93
N VAL A 457 -30.73 -42.50 -9.19
CA VAL A 457 -31.54 -43.71 -9.36
C VAL A 457 -31.22 -44.33 -10.71
N SER A 458 -30.87 -45.63 -10.69
CA SER A 458 -30.56 -46.39 -11.90
C SER A 458 -31.80 -46.51 -12.78
N LEU A 459 -31.74 -45.98 -13.99
CA LEU A 459 -32.82 -46.06 -14.97
C LEU A 459 -32.58 -47.16 -16.00
N PHE A 460 -31.33 -47.34 -16.42
CA PHE A 460 -30.96 -48.29 -17.45
C PHE A 460 -29.57 -48.88 -17.19
N MET A 461 -29.39 -50.15 -17.53
CA MET A 461 -28.10 -50.85 -17.48
C MET A 461 -27.94 -51.67 -18.75
N ALA A 462 -26.80 -51.52 -19.42
CA ALA A 462 -26.44 -52.33 -20.58
C ALA A 462 -25.10 -53.01 -20.37
N ASP A 463 -25.05 -54.31 -20.63
CA ASP A 463 -23.81 -55.05 -20.76
C ASP A 463 -23.05 -54.56 -21.99
N VAL A 464 -21.77 -54.25 -21.82
CA VAL A 464 -20.90 -53.76 -22.88
C VAL A 464 -19.82 -54.77 -23.21
N LYS A 465 -19.42 -54.82 -24.48
CA LYS A 465 -18.42 -55.79 -24.94
C LYS A 465 -17.02 -55.37 -24.50
N LEU A 466 -16.13 -56.35 -24.35
CA LEU A 466 -14.71 -56.10 -24.19
C LEU A 466 -14.14 -55.45 -25.47
N GLY A 467 -13.08 -54.66 -25.31
CA GLY A 467 -12.48 -53.86 -26.37
C GLY A 467 -13.17 -52.51 -26.58
N ASN A 468 -12.96 -51.92 -27.75
CA ASN A 468 -13.65 -50.68 -28.14
C ASN A 468 -15.10 -50.97 -28.51
N GLY A 469 -16.03 -50.16 -27.99
CA GLY A 469 -17.43 -50.29 -28.31
C GLY A 469 -18.18 -48.97 -28.27
N VAL A 470 -19.41 -49.03 -28.79
CA VAL A 470 -20.34 -47.91 -28.83
C VAL A 470 -21.66 -48.39 -28.24
N LEU A 471 -22.19 -47.66 -27.26
CA LEU A 471 -23.56 -47.83 -26.76
C LEU A 471 -24.43 -46.73 -27.34
N GLU A 472 -25.45 -47.11 -28.09
CA GLU A 472 -26.48 -46.19 -28.59
C GLU A 472 -27.57 -46.01 -27.54
N VAL A 473 -27.93 -44.76 -27.27
CA VAL A 473 -28.98 -44.38 -26.31
C VAL A 473 -30.03 -43.57 -27.05
N ASP A 474 -31.28 -44.01 -27.00
CA ASP A 474 -32.43 -43.36 -27.62
C ASP A 474 -33.20 -42.53 -26.58
N ALA A 475 -33.45 -41.26 -26.88
CA ALA A 475 -34.16 -40.31 -26.03
C ALA A 475 -35.65 -40.64 -25.88
N THR A 476 -36.24 -41.47 -26.75
CA THR A 476 -37.67 -41.81 -26.70
C THR A 476 -38.10 -42.50 -25.40
N GLN A 477 -37.15 -43.06 -24.64
CA GLN A 477 -37.42 -43.76 -23.38
C GLN A 477 -37.17 -42.91 -22.13
N LEU A 478 -36.74 -41.65 -22.27
CA LEU A 478 -36.34 -40.78 -21.16
C LEU A 478 -36.94 -39.39 -21.32
N ALA A 479 -37.35 -38.76 -20.21
CA ALA A 479 -37.83 -37.38 -20.24
C ALA A 479 -36.69 -36.39 -20.51
N ALA A 480 -36.98 -35.21 -21.07
CA ALA A 480 -36.02 -34.13 -21.19
C ALA A 480 -35.41 -33.78 -19.81
N GLY A 481 -34.09 -33.66 -19.73
CA GLY A 481 -33.38 -33.54 -18.46
C GLY A 481 -31.91 -33.93 -18.53
N THR A 482 -31.22 -33.84 -17.38
CA THR A 482 -29.83 -34.24 -17.23
C THR A 482 -29.74 -35.62 -16.60
N TYR A 483 -28.93 -36.50 -17.20
CA TYR A 483 -28.69 -37.87 -16.75
C TYR A 483 -27.20 -38.09 -16.59
N SER A 484 -26.83 -39.04 -15.73
CA SER A 484 -25.46 -39.54 -15.65
C SER A 484 -25.36 -40.92 -16.27
N TYR A 485 -24.23 -41.24 -16.88
CA TYR A 485 -23.89 -42.60 -17.29
C TYR A 485 -22.50 -42.97 -16.79
N THR A 486 -22.39 -44.17 -16.24
CA THR A 486 -21.21 -44.66 -15.53
C THR A 486 -20.77 -45.97 -16.12
N LEU A 487 -19.49 -46.09 -16.45
CA LEU A 487 -18.88 -47.36 -16.85
C LEU A 487 -18.40 -48.09 -15.59
N LEU A 488 -18.88 -49.32 -15.41
CA LEU A 488 -18.37 -50.23 -14.38
C LEU A 488 -17.68 -51.40 -15.06
N VAL A 489 -16.46 -51.72 -14.61
CA VAL A 489 -15.68 -52.87 -15.05
C VAL A 489 -15.37 -53.72 -13.83
N ASP A 490 -15.72 -55.01 -13.88
CA ASP A 490 -15.61 -55.96 -12.76
C ASP A 490 -16.20 -55.42 -11.44
N GLY A 491 -17.31 -54.69 -11.55
CA GLY A 491 -18.04 -54.08 -10.41
C GLY A 491 -17.43 -52.79 -9.86
N LYS A 492 -16.33 -52.28 -10.42
CA LYS A 492 -15.71 -51.01 -10.02
C LYS A 492 -16.07 -49.89 -10.99
N VAL A 493 -16.39 -48.71 -10.46
CA VAL A 493 -16.61 -47.51 -11.26
C VAL A 493 -15.29 -47.08 -11.89
N VAL A 494 -15.30 -46.94 -13.22
CA VAL A 494 -14.16 -46.45 -14.00
C VAL A 494 -14.28 -44.95 -14.21
N ASP A 495 -15.43 -44.48 -14.69
CA ASP A 495 -15.71 -43.07 -14.95
C ASP A 495 -17.23 -42.84 -15.03
N THR A 496 -17.65 -41.61 -14.73
CA THR A 496 -19.05 -41.16 -14.78
C THR A 496 -19.12 -39.84 -15.54
N LYS A 497 -20.03 -39.75 -16.51
CA LYS A 497 -20.25 -38.53 -17.31
C LYS A 497 -21.73 -38.15 -17.33
N LEU A 498 -22.00 -36.90 -17.73
CA LEU A 498 -23.35 -36.38 -17.85
C LEU A 498 -23.78 -36.32 -19.31
N MET A 499 -25.05 -36.59 -19.57
CA MET A 499 -25.72 -36.34 -20.86
C MET A 499 -26.97 -35.51 -20.64
N VAL A 500 -27.31 -34.67 -21.62
CA VAL A 500 -28.46 -33.78 -21.58
C VAL A 500 -29.41 -34.15 -22.72
N ILE A 501 -30.64 -34.48 -22.35
CA ILE A 501 -31.75 -34.72 -23.29
C ILE A 501 -32.58 -33.43 -23.37
N GLN A 502 -32.79 -32.93 -24.59
CA GLN A 502 -33.58 -31.71 -24.85
C GLN A 502 -35.04 -32.00 -25.14
#